data_AF-A0A134AAN2-F1
#
_entry.id   AF-A0A134AAN2-F1
#
_cell.length_a   1.000
_cell.length_b   1.000
_cell.length_c   1.000
_cell.angle_alpha   90.00
_cell.angle_beta   90.00
_cell.angle_gamma   90.00
#
_symmetry.space_group_name_H-M   'P 1'
#
loop_
_entity.id
_entity.type
_entity.pdbx_description
1 polymer ?
#
loop_
_entity_poly.entity_id
_entity_poly.type
_entity_poly.pdbx_seq_one_letter_code
_entity_poly.pdbx_strand_id
1 'polypeptide(L)' 'MININANLLKEPTFGTFTRSDEEVQVVNFALSKGYGKGREYINCVL' A
#
# COMPACT_ATOMS: atom_id res chain seq x y z
N MET A 1 11.48 -8.25 7.55
CA MET A 1 10.18 -7.91 8.16
C MET A 1 10.17 -6.42 8.41
N ILE A 2 9.21 -5.68 7.85
CA ILE A 2 9.13 -4.22 7.97
C ILE A 2 7.98 -3.88 8.94
N ASN A 3 8.21 -2.97 9.89
CA ASN A 3 7.19 -2.47 10.81
C ASN A 3 7.04 -0.96 10.62
N ILE A 4 5.82 -0.49 10.33
CA ILE A 4 5.51 0.91 10.01
C ILE A 4 4.32 1.34 10.85
N ASN A 5 4.47 2.43 11.61
CA ASN A 5 3.36 3.14 12.24
C ASN A 5 2.91 4.28 11.31
N ALA A 6 1.74 4.13 10.71
CA ALA A 6 1.14 5.07 9.77
C ALA A 6 -0.37 4.86 9.70
N ASN A 7 -1.10 5.83 9.15
CA ASN A 7 -2.54 5.74 8.94
C ASN A 7 -2.83 5.31 7.50
N LEU A 8 -3.88 4.51 7.30
CA LEU A 8 -4.39 4.24 5.96
C LEU A 8 -4.93 5.53 5.33
N LEU A 9 -4.44 5.86 4.13
CA LEU A 9 -4.83 7.10 3.44
C LEU A 9 -6.22 7.00 2.80
N LYS A 10 -6.55 5.82 2.26
CA LYS A 10 -7.80 5.50 1.57
C LYS A 10 -8.03 3.99 1.59
N GLU A 11 -9.26 3.57 1.30
CA GLU A 11 -9.60 2.15 1.22
C GLU A 11 -8.68 1.39 0.25
N PRO A 12 -8.25 0.15 0.60
CA PRO A 12 -7.40 -0.64 -0.27
C PRO A 12 -8.13 -1.03 -1.56
N THR A 13 -7.37 -1.10 -2.65
CA THR A 13 -7.87 -1.55 -3.96
C THR A 13 -7.34 -2.94 -4.25
N PHE A 14 -8.26 -3.88 -4.48
CA PHE A 14 -7.92 -5.24 -4.88
C PHE A 14 -7.69 -5.28 -6.38
N GLY A 15 -6.72 -6.07 -6.81
CA GLY A 15 -6.43 -6.28 -8.21
C GLY A 15 -5.64 -7.55 -8.45
N THR A 16 -5.24 -7.76 -9.69
CA THR A 16 -4.41 -8.88 -10.09
C THR A 16 -3.28 -8.41 -10.99
N PHE A 17 -2.17 -9.16 -11.01
CA PHE A 17 -1.14 -9.01 -12.02
C PHE A 17 -0.63 -10.38 -12.46
N THR A 18 -0.17 -10.47 -13.71
CA THR A 18 0.38 -11.70 -14.26
C THR A 18 1.85 -11.83 -13.92
N ARG A 19 2.24 -12.96 -13.33
CA ARG A 19 3.63 -13.34 -13.08
C ARG A 19 3.84 -14.75 -13.61
N SER A 20 4.66 -14.89 -14.65
CA SER A 20 4.99 -16.20 -15.25
C SER A 20 3.75 -17.02 -15.59
N ASP A 21 2.78 -16.41 -16.27
CA ASP A 21 1.49 -16.98 -16.66
C ASP A 21 0.52 -17.32 -15.50
N GLU A 22 0.89 -17.02 -14.25
CA GLU A 22 0.00 -17.10 -13.10
C GLU A 22 -0.61 -15.74 -12.79
N GLU A 23 -1.93 -15.72 -12.53
CA GLU A 23 -2.62 -14.53 -12.03
C GLU A 23 -2.45 -14.46 -10.50
N VAL A 24 -1.81 -13.41 -10.02
CA VAL A 24 -1.54 -13.19 -8.60
C VAL A 24 -2.45 -12.07 -8.09
N GLN A 25 -3.23 -12.36 -7.05
CA GLN A 25 -4.02 -11.35 -6.36
C GLN A 25 -3.13 -10.43 -5.55
N VAL A 26 -3.40 -9.13 -5.63
CA VAL A 26 -2.69 -8.10 -4.89
C VAL A 26 -3.64 -7.10 -4.26
N VAL A 27 -3.16 -6.47 -3.18
CA VAL A 27 -3.86 -5.38 -2.53
C VAL A 27 -2.99 -4.13 -2.58
N ASN A 28 -3.49 -3.09 -3.25
CA ASN A 28 -2.83 -1.80 -3.35
C ASN A 28 -3.40 -0.85 -2.30
N PHE A 29 -2.56 -0.26 -1.49
CA PHE A 29 -2.98 0.73 -0.50
C PHE A 29 -1.90 1.78 -0.27
N ALA A 30 -2.31 2.94 0.24
CA ALA A 30 -1.40 4.02 0.56
C ALA A 30 -1.45 4.32 2.06
N LEU A 31 -0.27 4.47 2.66
CA LEU A 31 -0.11 4.86 4.05
C LEU A 31 0.32 6.33 4.12
N SER A 32 -0.14 7.03 5.15
CA SER A 32 0.30 8.38 5.49
C SER A 32 0.98 8.38 6.85
N LYS A 33 2.20 8.90 6.90
CA LYS A 33 3.03 8.96 8.10
C LYS A 33 3.26 10.43 8.48
N GLY A 34 3.16 10.75 9.76
CA GLY A 34 3.33 12.11 10.27
C GLY A 34 2.08 12.99 10.15
N TYR A 35 2.19 14.23 10.66
CA TYR A 35 1.11 15.21 10.77
C TYR A 35 1.51 16.56 10.17
N GLY A 36 0.53 17.31 9.64
CA GLY A 36 0.75 18.66 9.10
C GLY A 36 1.64 18.69 7.85
N LYS A 37 2.53 19.69 7.76
CA LYS A 37 3.40 19.93 6.59
C LYS A 37 4.49 18.85 6.37
N GLY A 38 4.71 17.96 7.34
CA GLY A 38 5.68 16.86 7.27
C GLY A 38 5.05 15.50 6.98
N ARG A 39 3.85 15.47 6.38
CA ARG A 39 3.18 14.22 6.03
C ARG A 39 3.87 13.55 4.85
N GLU A 40 4.30 12.32 5.06
CA GLU A 40 4.87 11.45 4.03
C GLU A 40 3.82 10.44 3.55
N TYR A 41 3.88 10.06 2.27
CA TYR A 41 2.99 9.08 1.67
C TYR A 41 3.78 7.90 1.14
N ILE A 42 3.30 6.69 1.44
CA ILE A 42 3.97 5.44 1.10
C ILE A 42 2.96 4.58 0.34
N ASN A 43 3.29 4.18 -0.88
CA ASN A 43 2.51 3.19 -1.62
C ASN A 43 2.98 1.78 -1.26
N CYS A 44 2.04 0.92 -0.93
CA CYS A 44 2.28 -0.46 -0.54
C CYS A 44 1.50 -1.40 -1.45
N VAL A 45 2.12 -2.55 -1.73
CA VAL A 45 1.48 -3.69 -2.38
C VAL A 45 1.67 -4.91 -1.49
N LEU A 46 0.59 -5.62 -1.22
CA LEU A 46 0.56 -6.91 -0.55
C LEU A 46 0.21 -7.99 -1.58
#